data_AF-A0A6L9IGJ8-F1
#
_entry.id   AF-A0A6L9IGJ8-F1
#
_cell.length_a   1.000
_cell.length_b   1.000
_cell.length_c   1.000
_cell.angle_alpha   90.00
_cell.angle_beta   90.00
_cell.angle_gamma   90.00
#
_symmetry.space_group_name_H-M   'P 1'
#
loop_
_entity.id
_entity.type
_entity.pdbx_description
1 polymer ?
#
loop_
_entity_poly.entity_id
_entity_poly.type
_entity_poly.pdbx_seq_one_letter_code
_entity_poly.pdbx_strand_id
1 'polypeptide(L)'
;MVHISHTLEDIVLTRRIPAMIFTGFQESSHWRQETQRYRALARVAQQVCIFAAKPLPHDSTVDALQVALSGDDPLRQEWFVVIVSTTFSVVLCGQDRLEASTSEATRQFDTFWTFEPQIVAHVLDLLEIVIDHYRPDRLGQFQAARQNYPPHPPDAEIVTAFTTELIRFEERLNQELLRAEAQARAGAERFRQVVQSINDHIYVYAFLADGSPQQIYVSPNWISLTGYPLEKATVDWDFWPSLIVPEDR
;
A
#
# COMPACT_ATOMS: atom_id res chain seq x y z
N MET A 1 -5.61 2.22 -1.39
CA MET A 1 -5.28 3.65 -1.57
C MET A 1 -4.46 3.92 -2.84
N VAL A 2 -3.26 3.34 -2.98
CA VAL A 2 -2.36 3.59 -4.13
C VAL A 2 -3.02 3.38 -5.49
N HIS A 3 -3.72 2.25 -5.70
CA HIS A 3 -4.42 2.01 -6.97
C HIS A 3 -5.44 3.11 -7.32
N ILE A 4 -6.23 3.57 -6.34
CA ILE A 4 -7.25 4.60 -6.55
C ILE A 4 -6.59 5.93 -6.96
N SER A 5 -5.53 6.31 -6.26
CA SER A 5 -4.68 7.47 -6.61
C SER A 5 -4.21 7.36 -8.06
N HIS A 6 -3.64 6.20 -8.39
CA HIS A 6 -3.12 5.93 -9.73
C HIS A 6 -4.20 6.03 -10.81
N THR A 7 -5.37 5.43 -10.58
CA THR A 7 -6.52 5.54 -11.48
C THR A 7 -6.95 6.99 -11.71
N LEU A 8 -7.07 7.78 -10.64
CA LEU A 8 -7.50 9.18 -10.75
C LEU A 8 -6.49 10.02 -11.55
N GLU A 9 -5.19 9.89 -11.29
CA GLU A 9 -4.22 10.68 -12.05
C GLU A 9 -3.94 10.08 -13.45
N ASP A 10 -4.23 8.80 -13.70
CA ASP A 10 -4.22 8.20 -15.05
C ASP A 10 -5.35 8.73 -15.93
N ILE A 11 -6.51 9.01 -15.35
CA ILE A 11 -7.61 9.71 -16.04
C ILE A 11 -7.12 11.07 -16.53
N VAL A 12 -6.38 11.82 -15.70
CA VAL A 12 -5.79 13.12 -16.09
C VAL A 12 -4.77 12.95 -17.21
N LEU A 13 -3.82 12.00 -17.06
CA LEU A 13 -2.75 11.78 -18.03
C LEU A 13 -3.28 11.32 -19.40
N THR A 14 -4.12 10.29 -19.40
CA THR A 14 -4.58 9.63 -20.63
C THR A 14 -5.49 10.56 -21.44
N ARG A 15 -6.34 11.33 -20.75
CA ARG A 15 -7.28 12.27 -21.39
C ARG A 15 -6.71 13.67 -21.56
N ARG A 16 -5.48 13.91 -21.07
CA ARG A 16 -4.78 15.19 -21.10
C ARG A 16 -5.62 16.34 -20.51
N ILE A 17 -6.28 16.08 -19.40
CA ILE A 17 -7.19 17.04 -18.75
C ILE A 17 -6.35 18.12 -18.04
N PRO A 18 -6.53 19.42 -18.37
CA PRO A 18 -5.92 20.49 -17.61
C PRO A 18 -6.50 20.51 -16.18
N ALA A 19 -5.64 20.38 -15.19
CA ALA A 19 -6.05 20.31 -13.79
C ALA A 19 -5.05 21.01 -12.86
N MET A 20 -5.52 21.37 -11.66
CA MET A 20 -4.68 21.55 -10.48
C MET A 20 -4.64 20.25 -9.71
N ILE A 21 -3.45 19.82 -9.32
CA ILE A 21 -3.23 18.60 -8.54
C ILE A 21 -2.49 18.97 -7.26
N PHE A 22 -3.01 18.54 -6.13
CA PHE A 22 -2.38 18.67 -4.82
C PHE A 22 -2.14 17.28 -4.27
N THR A 23 -0.93 17.01 -3.79
CA THR A 23 -0.62 15.70 -3.23
C THR A 23 0.29 15.83 -2.01
N GLY A 24 0.02 15.01 -0.99
CA GLY A 24 0.86 14.85 0.18
C GLY A 24 1.42 13.45 0.26
N PHE A 25 2.73 13.34 0.56
CA PHE A 25 3.38 12.05 0.80
C PHE A 25 3.94 11.99 2.22
N GLN A 26 3.61 10.91 2.93
CA GLN A 26 4.38 10.45 4.08
C GLN A 26 5.78 10.04 3.60
N GLU A 27 6.80 10.15 4.45
CA GLU A 27 8.21 9.81 4.17
C GLU A 27 8.34 8.38 3.57
N SER A 28 8.24 8.25 2.25
CA SER A 28 8.22 6.96 1.57
C SER A 28 9.54 6.69 0.85
N SER A 29 9.99 5.45 0.93
CA SER A 29 11.17 4.96 0.20
C SER A 29 10.94 4.89 -1.32
N HIS A 30 9.67 4.99 -1.74
CA HIS A 30 9.19 4.89 -3.13
C HIS A 30 9.22 6.20 -3.93
N TRP A 31 9.70 7.30 -3.34
CA TRP A 31 9.71 8.64 -3.96
C TRP A 31 10.20 8.67 -5.43
N ARG A 32 11.21 7.87 -5.79
CA ARG A 32 11.74 7.88 -7.18
C ARG A 32 10.72 7.46 -8.23
N GLN A 33 9.86 6.49 -7.93
CA GLN A 33 8.84 6.01 -8.88
C GLN A 33 7.72 7.05 -9.03
N GLU A 34 7.25 7.60 -7.91
CA GLU A 34 6.25 8.68 -7.90
C GLU A 34 6.78 9.95 -8.59
N THR A 35 8.07 10.26 -8.46
CA THR A 35 8.70 11.42 -9.14
C THR A 35 8.50 11.40 -10.66
N GLN A 36 8.65 10.24 -11.30
CA GLN A 36 8.46 10.14 -12.76
C GLN A 36 7.02 10.41 -13.17
N ARG A 37 6.07 9.96 -12.35
CA ARG A 37 4.64 10.14 -12.57
C ARG A 37 4.23 11.59 -12.38
N TYR A 38 4.65 12.25 -11.30
CA TYR A 38 4.38 13.68 -11.10
C TYR A 38 5.06 14.58 -12.13
N ARG A 39 6.22 14.16 -12.68
CA ARG A 39 6.81 14.80 -13.86
C ARG A 39 5.93 14.69 -15.09
N ALA A 40 5.29 13.54 -15.32
CA ALA A 40 4.34 13.38 -16.43
C ALA A 40 3.08 14.21 -16.20
N LEU A 41 2.56 14.22 -14.97
CA LEU A 41 1.38 15.01 -14.60
C LEU A 41 1.62 16.50 -14.80
N ALA A 42 2.76 17.03 -14.36
CA ALA A 42 3.06 18.45 -14.51
C ALA A 42 3.29 18.92 -15.96
N ARG A 43 3.37 18.00 -16.94
CA ARG A 43 3.34 18.35 -18.37
C ARG A 43 1.93 18.55 -18.91
N VAL A 44 0.92 18.09 -18.18
CA VAL A 44 -0.49 18.07 -18.59
C VAL A 44 -1.32 18.98 -17.68
N ALA A 45 -1.08 18.89 -16.37
CA ALA A 45 -1.67 19.72 -15.35
C ALA A 45 -1.12 21.15 -15.45
N GLN A 46 -1.97 22.14 -15.18
CA GLN A 46 -1.55 23.55 -15.10
C GLN A 46 -0.71 23.81 -13.86
N GLN A 47 -0.99 23.08 -12.78
CA GLN A 47 -0.31 23.25 -11.52
C GLN A 47 -0.27 21.92 -10.77
N VAL A 48 0.90 21.56 -10.26
CA VAL A 48 1.07 20.43 -9.35
C VAL A 48 1.67 20.98 -8.06
N CYS A 49 1.02 20.75 -6.92
CA CYS A 49 1.50 21.14 -5.61
C CYS A 49 1.81 19.87 -4.81
N ILE A 50 3.04 19.79 -4.29
CA ILE A 50 3.54 18.63 -3.56
C ILE A 50 3.87 19.06 -2.14
N PHE A 51 3.20 18.45 -1.17
CA PHE A 51 3.43 18.61 0.26
C PHE A 51 4.30 17.46 0.75
N ALA A 52 5.48 17.77 1.28
CA ALA A 52 6.45 16.75 1.70
C ALA A 52 7.29 17.22 2.90
N ALA A 53 7.66 16.29 3.78
CA ALA A 53 8.49 16.60 4.96
C ALA A 53 9.95 16.98 4.64
N LYS A 54 10.46 16.57 3.47
CA LYS A 54 11.80 16.94 2.99
C LYS A 54 11.70 17.60 1.61
N PRO A 55 12.52 18.63 1.34
CA PRO A 55 12.59 19.24 0.03
C PRO A 55 13.02 18.18 -1.00
N LEU A 56 12.35 18.20 -2.15
CA LEU A 56 12.65 17.26 -3.23
C LEU A 56 14.01 17.61 -3.84
N PRO A 57 14.74 16.64 -4.41
CA PRO A 57 15.98 16.93 -5.12
C PRO A 57 15.76 18.01 -6.19
N HIS A 58 16.61 19.03 -6.21
CA HIS A 58 16.52 20.21 -7.11
C HIS A 58 16.53 19.88 -8.62
N ASP A 59 16.76 18.64 -9.02
CA ASP A 59 16.74 18.14 -10.40
C ASP A 59 15.33 18.05 -11.03
N SER A 60 14.29 18.50 -10.33
CA SER A 60 12.95 18.62 -10.90
C SER A 60 12.84 19.91 -11.72
N THR A 61 13.11 19.83 -13.02
CA THR A 61 12.80 20.86 -14.05
C THR A 61 11.28 21.01 -14.28
N VAL A 62 10.50 20.91 -13.22
CA VAL A 62 9.05 20.84 -13.24
C VAL A 62 8.53 22.04 -12.47
N ASP A 63 7.56 22.77 -13.02
CA ASP A 63 6.80 23.83 -12.34
C ASP A 63 5.86 23.26 -11.26
N ALA A 64 6.36 22.30 -10.47
CA ALA A 64 5.66 21.77 -9.31
C ALA A 64 5.95 22.70 -8.11
N LEU A 65 4.89 23.25 -7.53
CA LEU A 65 4.96 23.98 -6.27
C LEU A 65 5.29 22.99 -5.14
N GLN A 66 6.41 23.19 -4.45
CA GLN A 66 6.80 22.36 -3.32
C GLN A 66 6.55 23.09 -2.00
N VAL A 67 5.84 22.42 -1.10
CA VAL A 67 5.57 22.86 0.27
C VAL A 67 6.29 21.91 1.22
N ALA A 68 7.37 22.41 1.82
CA ALA A 68 8.16 21.64 2.79
C ALA A 68 7.48 21.73 4.17
N LEU A 69 6.80 20.66 4.57
CA LEU A 69 6.13 20.55 5.86
C LEU A 69 7.16 20.35 6.98
N SER A 70 6.94 20.97 8.13
CA SER A 70 7.87 20.92 9.26
C SER A 70 7.18 20.56 10.57
N GLY A 71 7.95 20.09 11.57
CA GLY A 71 7.40 19.79 12.90
C GLY A 71 6.33 18.70 12.88
N ASP A 72 5.34 18.78 13.77
CA ASP A 72 4.28 17.77 13.92
C ASP A 72 3.06 18.06 13.02
N ASP A 73 3.27 18.64 11.84
CA ASP A 73 2.19 18.96 10.91
C ASP A 73 1.39 17.69 10.55
N PRO A 74 0.06 17.68 10.75
CA PRO A 74 -0.78 16.50 10.50
C PRO A 74 -0.64 15.94 9.09
N LEU A 75 -0.41 16.80 8.08
CA LEU A 75 -0.27 16.37 6.69
C LEU A 75 0.97 15.51 6.45
N ARG A 76 1.93 15.44 7.39
CA ARG A 76 3.06 14.50 7.32
C ARG A 76 2.64 13.05 7.58
N GLN A 77 1.48 12.81 8.20
CA GLN A 77 0.93 11.49 8.50
C GLN A 77 -0.20 11.08 7.54
N GLU A 78 -0.55 11.97 6.62
CA GLU A 78 -1.63 11.77 5.67
C GLU A 78 -1.07 11.56 4.27
N TRP A 79 -1.71 10.66 3.53
CA TRP A 79 -1.55 10.56 2.09
C TRP A 79 -2.81 11.14 1.45
N PHE A 80 -2.66 12.14 0.59
CA PHE A 80 -3.80 12.68 -0.11
C PHE A 80 -3.48 13.03 -1.55
N VAL A 81 -4.52 13.02 -2.39
CA VAL A 81 -4.54 13.53 -3.74
C VAL A 81 -5.84 14.31 -3.94
N VAL A 82 -5.70 15.56 -4.31
CA VAL A 82 -6.82 16.43 -4.69
C VAL A 82 -6.61 16.84 -6.14
N ILE A 83 -7.59 16.58 -6.99
CA ILE A 83 -7.57 16.99 -8.39
C ILE A 83 -8.76 17.89 -8.63
N VAL A 84 -8.51 19.05 -9.22
CA VAL A 84 -9.55 20.02 -9.60
C VAL A 84 -9.32 20.38 -11.05
N SER A 85 -10.28 20.06 -11.89
CA SER A 85 -10.19 20.26 -13.34
C SER A 85 -11.44 20.94 -13.89
N THR A 86 -11.66 20.89 -15.20
CA THR A 86 -12.91 21.32 -15.85
C THR A 86 -13.91 20.19 -16.09
N THR A 87 -13.52 18.93 -15.83
CA THR A 87 -14.38 17.75 -16.08
C THR A 87 -14.66 16.92 -14.82
N PHE A 88 -13.85 17.07 -13.78
CA PHE A 88 -14.14 16.55 -12.45
C PHE A 88 -13.33 17.24 -11.35
N SER A 89 -13.80 17.07 -10.12
CA SER A 89 -13.07 17.43 -8.90
C SER A 89 -13.14 16.27 -7.92
N VAL A 90 -12.02 15.91 -7.28
CA VAL A 90 -11.96 14.75 -6.38
C VAL A 90 -11.00 15.03 -5.22
N VAL A 91 -11.36 14.51 -4.05
CA VAL A 91 -10.43 14.29 -2.94
C VAL A 91 -10.29 12.80 -2.73
N LEU A 92 -9.06 12.33 -2.59
CA LEU A 92 -8.69 11.04 -2.02
C LEU A 92 -7.78 11.35 -0.84
N CYS A 93 -8.12 10.87 0.36
CA CYS A 93 -7.28 11.01 1.54
C CYS A 93 -7.25 9.69 2.30
N GLY A 94 -6.09 9.36 2.86
CA GLY A 94 -5.89 8.24 3.76
C GLY A 94 -4.97 8.61 4.91
N GLN A 95 -5.42 8.31 6.12
CA GLN A 95 -4.61 8.46 7.32
C GLN A 95 -3.98 7.11 7.68
N ASP A 96 -2.67 7.12 7.95
CA ASP A 96 -1.97 5.93 8.43
C ASP A 96 -2.45 5.58 9.85
N ARG A 97 -2.79 4.31 10.09
CA ARG A 97 -3.21 3.83 11.42
C ARG A 97 -2.04 3.70 12.41
N LEU A 98 -0.80 3.94 11.97
CA LEU A 98 0.44 3.86 12.78
C LEU A 98 0.64 2.50 13.46
N GLU A 99 -0.01 1.45 12.96
CA GLU A 99 0.15 0.09 13.45
C GLU A 99 1.54 -0.45 13.01
N ALA A 100 2.18 -1.24 13.88
CA ALA A 100 3.50 -1.80 13.62
C ALA A 100 3.44 -2.76 12.42
N SER A 101 3.84 -2.27 11.25
CA SER A 101 3.91 -3.04 10.01
C SER A 101 5.32 -3.54 9.76
N THR A 102 5.47 -4.82 9.40
CA THR A 102 6.75 -5.44 9.04
C THR A 102 7.24 -5.00 7.66
N SER A 103 6.38 -4.39 6.84
CA SER A 103 6.69 -3.87 5.50
C SER A 103 5.85 -2.63 5.16
N GLU A 104 6.40 -1.73 4.33
CA GLU A 104 5.66 -0.57 3.80
C GLU A 104 4.42 -1.03 3.00
N ALA A 105 4.48 -2.19 2.35
CA ALA A 105 3.41 -2.75 1.53
C ALA A 105 2.19 -3.28 2.32
N THR A 106 2.33 -3.48 3.63
CA THR A 106 1.26 -4.00 4.51
C THR A 106 0.66 -2.92 5.41
N ARG A 107 1.05 -1.65 5.24
CA ARG A 107 0.46 -0.52 5.97
C ARG A 107 -1.02 -0.36 5.62
N GLN A 108 -1.83 -0.12 6.63
CA GLN A 108 -3.27 0.09 6.50
C GLN A 108 -3.59 1.56 6.68
N PHE A 109 -4.41 2.08 5.76
CA PHE A 109 -4.85 3.47 5.75
C PHE A 109 -6.37 3.52 5.88
N ASP A 110 -6.86 4.31 6.82
CA ASP A 110 -8.28 4.67 6.85
C ASP A 110 -8.51 5.68 5.72
N THR A 111 -9.07 5.20 4.60
CA THR A 111 -9.12 5.93 3.33
C THR A 111 -10.56 6.30 2.97
N PHE A 112 -10.75 7.52 2.48
CA PHE A 112 -11.99 7.91 1.80
C PHE A 112 -11.68 8.64 0.49
N TRP A 113 -12.63 8.62 -0.44
CA TRP A 113 -12.62 9.49 -1.60
C TRP A 113 -14.00 10.10 -1.83
N THR A 114 -14.05 11.26 -2.47
CA THR A 114 -15.30 11.92 -2.82
C THR A 114 -15.14 12.82 -4.04
N PHE A 115 -16.16 12.89 -4.88
CA PHE A 115 -16.29 13.88 -5.94
C PHE A 115 -17.22 15.05 -5.55
N GLU A 116 -17.67 15.10 -4.30
CA GLU A 116 -18.58 16.14 -3.80
C GLU A 116 -17.88 17.51 -3.82
N PRO A 117 -18.32 18.47 -4.65
CA PRO A 117 -17.62 19.74 -4.84
C PRO A 117 -17.48 20.55 -3.55
N GLN A 118 -18.46 20.44 -2.64
CA GLN A 118 -18.43 21.13 -1.35
C GLN A 118 -17.31 20.61 -0.46
N ILE A 119 -17.08 19.29 -0.45
CA ILE A 119 -15.98 18.69 0.32
C ILE A 119 -14.64 19.05 -0.33
N VAL A 120 -14.56 19.00 -1.67
CA VAL A 120 -13.34 19.42 -2.37
C VAL A 120 -13.00 20.88 -2.06
N ALA A 121 -13.99 21.78 -2.11
CA ALA A 121 -13.80 23.18 -1.77
C ALA A 121 -13.28 23.37 -0.33
N HIS A 122 -13.87 22.65 0.63
CA HIS A 122 -13.44 22.69 2.02
C HIS A 122 -11.98 22.23 2.19
N VAL A 123 -11.58 21.16 1.51
CA VAL A 123 -10.19 20.68 1.54
C VAL A 123 -9.24 21.71 0.92
N LEU A 124 -9.63 22.38 -0.17
CA LEU A 124 -8.82 23.46 -0.74
C LEU A 124 -8.64 24.63 0.23
N ASP A 125 -9.64 24.96 1.05
CA ASP A 125 -9.52 26.00 2.09
C ASP A 125 -8.49 25.60 3.15
N LEU A 126 -8.46 24.32 3.55
CA LEU A 126 -7.44 23.81 4.47
C LEU A 126 -6.05 23.88 3.85
N LEU A 127 -5.90 23.49 2.59
CA LEU A 127 -4.63 23.58 1.87
C LEU A 127 -4.17 25.04 1.71
N GLU A 128 -5.09 26.00 1.57
CA GLU A 128 -4.77 27.42 1.52
C GLU A 128 -4.08 27.90 2.81
N ILE A 129 -4.59 27.49 3.98
CA ILE A 129 -4.02 27.83 5.29
C ILE A 129 -2.58 27.30 5.39
N VAL A 130 -2.36 26.07 4.93
CA VAL A 130 -1.02 25.45 4.91
C VAL A 130 -0.09 26.18 3.95
N ILE A 131 -0.56 26.52 2.75
CA ILE A 131 0.23 27.27 1.76
C ILE A 131 0.56 28.68 2.28
N ASP A 132 -0.36 29.39 2.92
CA ASP A 132 -0.12 30.70 3.53
C ASP A 132 0.97 30.63 4.61
N HIS A 133 0.93 29.59 5.44
CA HIS A 133 1.93 29.38 6.48
C HIS A 133 3.34 29.12 5.93
N TYR A 134 3.47 28.20 4.96
CA TYR A 134 4.78 27.71 4.50
C TYR A 134 5.32 28.42 3.26
N ARG A 135 4.43 28.91 2.38
CA ARG A 135 4.75 29.52 1.07
C ARG A 135 3.82 30.72 0.76
N PRO A 136 3.82 31.77 1.61
CA PRO A 136 2.97 32.95 1.38
C PRO A 136 3.29 33.64 0.06
N ASP A 137 4.52 33.50 -0.46
CA ASP A 137 4.94 33.98 -1.78
C ASP A 137 4.13 33.37 -2.95
N ARG A 138 3.45 32.25 -2.72
CA ARG A 138 2.69 31.49 -3.72
C ARG A 138 1.18 31.52 -3.50
N LEU A 139 0.72 32.13 -2.40
CA LEU A 139 -0.70 32.22 -2.08
C LEU A 139 -1.51 32.89 -3.21
N GLY A 140 -1.02 34.02 -3.75
CA GLY A 140 -1.71 34.71 -4.85
C GLY A 140 -1.80 33.87 -6.13
N GLN A 141 -0.76 33.09 -6.45
CA GLN A 141 -0.77 32.16 -7.58
C GLN A 141 -1.81 31.05 -7.37
N PHE A 142 -1.87 30.49 -6.16
CA PHE A 142 -2.84 29.47 -5.78
C PHE A 142 -4.29 29.98 -5.84
N GLN A 143 -4.57 31.16 -5.27
CA GLN A 143 -5.90 31.78 -5.30
C GLN A 143 -6.35 32.08 -6.74
N ALA A 144 -5.45 32.59 -7.59
CA ALA A 144 -5.76 32.81 -9.01
C ALA A 144 -6.06 31.49 -9.74
N ALA A 145 -5.31 30.43 -9.46
CA ALA A 145 -5.55 29.12 -10.05
C ALA A 145 -6.89 28.52 -9.57
N ARG A 146 -7.24 28.67 -8.29
CA ARG A 146 -8.56 28.29 -7.73
C ARG A 146 -9.72 28.97 -8.44
N GLN A 147 -9.58 30.24 -8.83
CA GLN A 147 -10.61 30.95 -9.60
C GLN A 147 -10.81 30.37 -11.00
N ASN A 148 -9.73 29.89 -11.63
CA ASN A 148 -9.79 29.28 -12.97
C ASN A 148 -10.31 27.83 -12.94
N TYR A 149 -10.23 27.16 -11.80
CA TYR A 149 -10.63 25.76 -11.61
C TYR A 149 -11.55 25.62 -10.39
N PRO A 150 -12.82 26.06 -10.48
CA PRO A 150 -13.77 25.86 -9.40
C PRO A 150 -14.14 24.37 -9.24
N PRO A 151 -14.28 23.87 -8.00
CA PRO A 151 -14.79 22.52 -7.76
C PRO A 151 -16.17 22.33 -8.39
N HIS A 152 -16.33 21.25 -9.13
CA HIS A 152 -17.55 20.88 -9.82
C HIS A 152 -17.67 19.35 -9.89
N PRO A 153 -18.90 18.81 -10.00
CA PRO A 153 -19.13 17.36 -9.98
C PRO A 153 -18.51 16.69 -11.20
N PRO A 154 -18.25 15.38 -11.14
CA PRO A 154 -17.60 14.67 -12.22
C PRO A 154 -18.55 14.48 -13.39
N ASP A 155 -18.04 14.65 -14.60
CA ASP A 155 -18.75 14.25 -15.81
C ASP A 155 -19.05 12.75 -15.78
N ALA A 156 -20.16 12.33 -16.37
CA ALA A 156 -20.58 10.93 -16.41
C ALA A 156 -19.51 10.00 -17.01
N GLU A 157 -18.73 10.51 -17.96
CA GLU A 157 -17.61 9.79 -18.56
C GLU A 157 -16.50 9.49 -17.54
N ILE A 158 -16.20 10.44 -16.64
CA ILE A 158 -15.19 10.27 -15.60
C ILE A 158 -15.65 9.23 -14.59
N VAL A 159 -16.91 9.30 -14.14
CA VAL A 159 -17.49 8.31 -13.22
C VAL A 159 -17.45 6.92 -13.83
N THR A 160 -17.82 6.80 -15.11
CA THR A 160 -17.81 5.52 -15.82
C THR A 160 -16.39 4.95 -15.94
N ALA A 161 -15.43 5.78 -16.33
CA ALA A 161 -14.04 5.37 -16.48
C ALA A 161 -13.44 4.91 -15.13
N PHE A 162 -13.65 5.70 -14.08
CA PHE A 162 -13.18 5.39 -12.73
C PHE A 162 -13.80 4.09 -12.19
N THR A 163 -15.13 3.95 -12.29
CA THR A 163 -15.84 2.75 -11.80
C THR A 163 -15.41 1.50 -12.57
N THR A 164 -15.22 1.60 -13.89
CA THR A 164 -14.76 0.49 -14.72
C THR A 164 -13.37 0.02 -14.30
N GLU A 165 -12.45 0.95 -14.01
CA GLU A 165 -11.12 0.58 -13.52
C GLU A 165 -11.14 -0.02 -12.12
N LEU A 166 -12.03 0.44 -11.24
CA LEU A 166 -12.21 -0.20 -9.92
C LEU A 166 -12.71 -1.65 -10.04
N ILE A 167 -13.71 -1.90 -10.89
CA ILE A 167 -14.22 -3.25 -11.14
C ILE A 167 -13.11 -4.14 -11.71
N ARG A 168 -12.36 -3.66 -12.72
CA ARG A 168 -11.24 -4.40 -13.31
C ARG A 168 -10.15 -4.73 -12.29
N PHE A 169 -9.87 -3.80 -11.39
CA PHE A 169 -8.89 -4.01 -10.34
C PHE A 169 -9.35 -5.06 -9.33
N GLU A 170 -10.61 -4.99 -8.89
CA GLU A 170 -11.21 -6.00 -8.01
C GLU A 170 -11.19 -7.39 -8.66
N GLU A 171 -11.59 -7.49 -9.93
CA GLU A 171 -11.54 -8.75 -10.68
C GLU A 171 -10.12 -9.31 -10.76
N ARG A 172 -9.12 -8.46 -11.00
CA ARG A 172 -7.70 -8.85 -11.05
C ARG A 172 -7.24 -9.37 -9.69
N LEU A 173 -7.54 -8.65 -8.60
CA LEU A 173 -7.21 -9.08 -7.24
C LEU A 173 -7.85 -10.42 -6.89
N ASN A 174 -9.12 -10.61 -7.25
CA ASN A 174 -9.81 -11.88 -7.01
C ASN A 174 -9.18 -13.04 -7.80
N GLN A 175 -8.80 -12.80 -9.06
CA GLN A 175 -8.09 -13.81 -9.86
C GLN A 175 -6.71 -14.14 -9.30
N GLU A 176 -5.96 -13.15 -8.83
CA GLU A 176 -4.66 -13.36 -8.18
C GLU A 176 -4.81 -14.16 -6.88
N LEU A 177 -5.81 -13.83 -6.06
CA LEU A 177 -6.12 -14.56 -4.83
C LEU A 177 -6.46 -16.03 -5.12
N LEU A 178 -7.35 -16.29 -6.07
CA LEU A 178 -7.73 -17.65 -6.47
C LEU A 178 -6.54 -18.45 -6.99
N ARG A 179 -5.65 -17.81 -7.76
CA ARG A 179 -4.41 -18.46 -8.24
C ARG A 179 -3.44 -18.76 -7.10
N ALA A 180 -3.26 -17.82 -6.17
CA ALA A 180 -2.39 -18.01 -5.01
C ALA A 180 -2.90 -19.15 -4.12
N GLU A 181 -4.21 -19.23 -3.86
CA GLU A 181 -4.82 -20.33 -3.12
C GLU A 181 -4.65 -21.68 -3.84
N ALA A 182 -4.90 -21.72 -5.14
CA ALA A 182 -4.75 -22.94 -5.93
C ALA A 182 -3.28 -23.42 -5.93
N GLN A 183 -2.32 -22.50 -6.07
CA GLN A 183 -0.90 -22.80 -5.98
C GLN A 183 -0.51 -23.30 -4.58
N ALA A 184 -1.02 -22.68 -3.52
CA ALA A 184 -0.79 -23.12 -2.15
C ALA A 184 -1.34 -24.53 -1.90
N ARG A 185 -2.56 -24.82 -2.36
CA ARG A 185 -3.18 -26.15 -2.25
C ARG A 185 -2.38 -27.20 -3.03
N ALA A 186 -2.04 -26.93 -4.29
CA ALA A 186 -1.23 -27.84 -5.11
C ALA A 186 0.20 -28.02 -4.57
N GLY A 187 0.76 -27.01 -3.91
CA GLY A 187 2.03 -27.11 -3.19
C GLY A 187 1.93 -28.04 -1.99
N ALA A 188 0.92 -27.87 -1.15
CA ALA A 188 0.68 -28.70 0.03
C ALA A 188 0.41 -30.17 -0.33
N GLU A 189 -0.35 -30.43 -1.40
CA GLU A 189 -0.61 -31.78 -1.90
C GLU A 189 0.66 -32.46 -2.42
N ARG A 190 1.47 -31.76 -3.22
CA ARG A 190 2.76 -32.28 -3.69
C ARG A 190 3.70 -32.59 -2.54
N PHE A 191 3.80 -31.71 -1.54
CA PHE A 191 4.59 -31.97 -0.34
C PHE A 191 4.11 -33.23 0.38
N ARG A 192 2.80 -33.37 0.59
CA ARG A 192 2.21 -34.54 1.25
C ARG A 192 2.52 -35.83 0.48
N GLN A 193 2.37 -35.83 -0.84
CA GLN A 193 2.68 -37.00 -1.69
C GLN A 193 4.16 -37.39 -1.60
N VAL A 194 5.08 -36.41 -1.67
CA VAL A 194 6.52 -36.66 -1.52
C VAL A 194 6.81 -37.29 -0.16
N VAL A 195 6.36 -36.67 0.94
CA VAL A 195 6.63 -37.20 2.28
C VAL A 195 6.02 -38.58 2.51
N GLN A 196 4.84 -38.87 1.95
CA GLN A 196 4.23 -40.20 2.05
C GLN A 196 4.93 -41.26 1.17
N SER A 197 5.63 -40.84 0.12
CA SER A 197 6.34 -41.75 -0.79
C SER A 197 7.74 -42.14 -0.31
N ILE A 198 8.34 -41.35 0.59
CA ILE A 198 9.68 -41.59 1.14
C ILE A 198 9.54 -42.39 2.44
N ASN A 199 10.29 -43.49 2.57
CA ASN A 199 10.37 -44.29 3.79
C ASN A 199 11.31 -43.68 4.86
N ASP A 200 11.74 -42.44 4.69
CA ASP A 200 12.61 -41.74 5.63
C ASP A 200 11.79 -40.99 6.68
N HIS A 201 12.39 -40.79 7.84
CA HIS A 201 11.80 -39.96 8.86
C HIS A 201 12.14 -38.48 8.62
N ILE A 202 11.12 -37.65 8.40
CA ILE A 202 11.27 -36.21 8.14
C ILE A 202 10.63 -35.47 9.30
N TYR A 203 11.34 -34.51 9.87
CA TYR A 203 10.86 -33.68 10.96
C TYR A 203 11.27 -32.22 10.76
N VAL A 204 10.43 -31.30 11.24
CA VAL A 204 10.69 -29.86 11.23
C VAL A 204 10.32 -29.32 12.61
N TYR A 205 11.19 -28.51 13.20
CA TYR A 205 10.96 -27.84 14.46
C TYR A 205 11.45 -26.40 14.39
N ALA A 206 10.96 -25.55 15.28
CA ALA A 206 11.44 -24.19 15.48
C ALA A 206 11.66 -23.92 16.97
N PHE A 207 12.37 -22.83 17.27
CA PHE A 207 12.47 -22.29 18.62
C PHE A 207 11.53 -21.09 18.73
N LEU A 208 10.71 -21.07 19.78
CA LEU A 208 9.90 -19.93 20.16
C LEU A 208 10.77 -18.80 20.71
N ALA A 209 10.20 -17.61 20.89
CA ALA A 209 10.92 -16.43 21.36
C ALA A 209 11.52 -16.60 22.77
N ASP A 210 10.95 -17.49 23.58
CA ASP A 210 11.45 -17.86 24.92
C ASP A 210 12.55 -18.95 24.88
N GLY A 211 12.95 -19.40 23.67
CA GLY A 211 13.93 -20.45 23.47
C GLY A 211 13.39 -21.87 23.60
N SER A 212 12.09 -22.05 23.86
CA SER A 212 11.48 -23.37 23.92
C SER A 212 11.35 -23.98 22.50
N PRO A 213 11.68 -25.27 22.31
CA PRO A 213 11.51 -25.93 21.04
C PRO A 213 10.02 -26.26 20.79
N GLN A 214 9.59 -26.09 19.54
CA GLN A 214 8.25 -26.42 19.06
C GLN A 214 8.36 -27.34 17.85
N GLN A 215 7.75 -28.51 17.95
CA GLN A 215 7.64 -29.43 16.83
C GLN A 215 6.62 -28.87 15.81
N ILE A 216 7.09 -28.56 14.59
CA ILE A 216 6.25 -28.02 13.50
C ILE A 216 5.65 -29.16 12.68
N TYR A 217 6.45 -30.18 12.39
CA TYR A 217 6.05 -31.29 11.53
C TYR A 217 6.82 -32.56 11.86
N VAL A 218 6.15 -33.71 11.80
CA VAL A 218 6.76 -35.03 11.91
C VAL A 218 6.12 -35.93 10.86
N SER A 219 6.92 -36.65 10.07
CA SER A 219 6.40 -37.50 9.00
C SER A 219 5.64 -38.71 9.58
N PRO A 220 4.60 -39.21 8.87
CA PRO A 220 3.81 -40.35 9.33
C PRO A 220 4.63 -41.63 9.56
N ASN A 221 5.80 -41.73 8.92
CA ASN A 221 6.71 -42.87 9.05
C ASN A 221 7.32 -43.03 10.47
N TRP A 222 7.15 -42.05 11.35
CA TRP A 222 7.51 -42.15 12.77
C TRP A 222 7.03 -43.44 13.44
N ILE A 223 5.78 -43.84 13.20
CA ILE A 223 5.21 -45.04 13.82
C ILE A 223 5.94 -46.29 13.35
N SER A 224 6.24 -46.36 12.05
CA SER A 224 7.00 -47.46 11.47
C SER A 224 8.43 -47.52 12.00
N LEU A 225 9.07 -46.36 12.23
CA LEU A 225 10.45 -46.27 12.72
C LEU A 225 10.57 -46.60 14.21
N THR A 226 9.66 -46.06 15.03
CA THR A 226 9.80 -46.04 16.49
C THR A 226 8.83 -46.99 17.21
N GLY A 227 7.74 -47.40 16.55
CA GLY A 227 6.64 -48.15 17.15
C GLY A 227 5.69 -47.32 18.03
N TYR A 228 5.96 -46.02 18.23
CA TYR A 228 5.15 -45.16 19.09
C TYR A 228 4.15 -44.29 18.30
N PRO A 229 3.00 -43.94 18.89
CA PRO A 229 2.08 -42.98 18.29
C PRO A 229 2.76 -41.63 18.00
N LEU A 230 2.38 -41.01 16.89
CA LEU A 230 2.91 -39.71 16.45
C LEU A 230 2.69 -38.61 17.51
N GLU A 231 1.58 -38.68 18.24
CA GLU A 231 1.21 -37.71 19.27
C GLU A 231 2.27 -37.56 20.36
N LYS A 232 3.00 -38.65 20.69
CA LYS A 232 4.09 -38.59 21.67
C LYS A 232 5.24 -37.70 21.21
N ALA A 233 5.57 -37.73 19.92
CA ALA A 233 6.63 -36.90 19.35
C ALA A 233 6.25 -35.42 19.27
N THR A 234 4.94 -35.11 19.20
CA THR A 234 4.46 -33.73 19.06
C THR A 234 4.15 -33.07 20.41
N VAL A 235 3.84 -33.85 21.44
CA VAL A 235 3.48 -33.33 22.77
C VAL A 235 4.69 -33.25 23.70
N ASP A 236 5.64 -34.18 23.56
CA ASP A 236 6.81 -34.29 24.42
C ASP A 236 8.10 -34.20 23.58
N TRP A 237 8.74 -33.03 23.64
CA TRP A 237 9.99 -32.77 22.93
C TRP A 237 11.13 -33.70 23.38
N ASP A 238 11.17 -34.03 24.67
CA ASP A 238 12.25 -34.83 25.25
C ASP A 238 12.05 -36.33 25.01
N PHE A 239 10.90 -36.73 24.45
CA PHE A 239 10.61 -38.13 24.16
C PHE A 239 11.59 -38.73 23.16
N TRP A 240 11.91 -38.04 22.07
CA TRP A 240 12.83 -38.57 21.07
C TRP A 240 14.26 -38.78 21.63
N PRO A 241 14.89 -37.79 22.29
CA PRO A 241 16.17 -38.00 22.98
C PRO A 241 16.16 -39.16 23.99
N SER A 242 15.01 -39.42 24.63
CA SER A 242 14.87 -40.53 25.58
C SER A 242 15.01 -41.91 24.93
N LEU A 243 14.73 -42.03 23.62
CA LEU A 243 14.87 -43.28 22.86
C LEU A 243 16.31 -43.54 22.39
N ILE A 244 17.19 -42.53 22.45
CA ILE A 244 18.60 -42.66 22.07
C ILE A 244 19.34 -43.39 23.20
N VAL A 245 20.21 -44.35 22.83
CA VAL A 245 21.02 -45.11 23.79
C VAL A 245 21.99 -44.17 24.52
N PRO A 246 22.28 -44.39 25.81
CA PRO A 246 23.08 -43.45 26.63
C PRO A 246 24.45 -43.11 26.04
N GLU A 247 25.04 -44.01 25.28
CA GLU A 247 26.35 -43.83 24.62
C GLU A 247 26.31 -42.80 23.48
N ASP A 248 25.13 -42.54 22.90
CA ASP A 248 24.91 -41.65 21.75
C ASP A 248 24.09 -40.38 22.10
N ARG A 249 23.82 -40.15 23.39
CA ARG A 249 23.07 -38.98 23.88
C ARG A 249 23.91 -37.71 24.00
#